data_AF-A0A2V7YUH2-F1
#
_entry.id   AF-A0A2V7YUH2-F1
#
_cell.length_a   1.000
_cell.length_b   1.000
_cell.length_c   1.000
_cell.angle_alpha   90.00
_cell.angle_beta   90.00
_cell.angle_gamma   90.00
#
_symmetry.space_group_name_H-M   'P 1'
#
loop_
_entity.id
_entity.type
_entity.pdbx_description
1 polymer ?
#
loop_
_entity_poly.entity_id
_entity_poly.type
_entity_poly.pdbx_seq_one_letter_code
_entity_poly.pdbx_strand_id
1 'polypeptide(L)'
;MRWHFKDLFGHGHPSSLQQLEEFHSQGITPEFVRGIQAAGYRDISASHLVELHLHGVEPDWARGMSASGYRRLLPFQLIELHQHGISPEWLRGMVQAGYGGVAPDQLISMHQHGIDGESVRRAGISGGRPSPEELISMQARGRLGG
;
A
#
# COMPACT_ATOMS: atom_id res chain seq x y z
N MET A 1 20.11 -25.82 -11.83
CA MET A 1 18.89 -25.32 -12.49
C MET A 1 19.15 -23.86 -12.86
N ARG A 2 19.19 -23.50 -14.15
CA ARG A 2 19.47 -22.13 -14.60
C ARG A 2 18.15 -21.46 -14.95
N TRP A 3 17.67 -20.58 -14.08
CA TRP A 3 16.43 -19.83 -14.28
C TRP A 3 16.69 -18.59 -15.13
N HIS A 4 15.74 -18.21 -15.99
CA HIS A 4 15.84 -16.97 -16.78
C HIS A 4 14.78 -15.96 -16.32
N PHE A 5 15.18 -14.70 -16.14
CA PHE A 5 14.32 -13.59 -15.74
C PHE A 5 13.09 -13.42 -16.66
N LYS A 6 13.23 -13.82 -17.94
CA LYS A 6 12.15 -13.86 -18.92
C LYS A 6 10.96 -14.72 -18.46
N ASP A 7 11.20 -15.80 -17.73
CA ASP A 7 10.15 -16.78 -17.38
C ASP A 7 9.16 -16.25 -16.31
N LEU A 8 9.46 -15.09 -15.69
CA LEU A 8 8.64 -14.47 -14.64
C LEU A 8 7.41 -13.71 -15.16
N PHE A 9 7.35 -13.37 -16.45
CA PHE A 9 6.39 -12.39 -17.01
C PHE A 9 5.45 -12.97 -18.08
N GLY A 10 5.01 -14.22 -17.93
CA GLY A 10 4.28 -15.02 -18.94
C GLY A 10 3.45 -14.24 -19.97
N HIS A 11 3.70 -14.49 -21.27
CA HIS A 11 3.01 -13.99 -22.48
C HIS A 11 2.77 -12.47 -22.63
N GLY A 12 3.02 -11.65 -21.60
CA GLY A 12 2.94 -10.18 -21.58
C GLY A 12 4.30 -9.54 -21.24
N HIS A 13 5.38 -10.16 -21.68
CA HIS A 13 6.74 -9.92 -21.21
C HIS A 13 7.27 -8.49 -21.43
N PRO A 14 8.26 -8.05 -20.62
CA PRO A 14 9.31 -7.17 -21.11
C PRO A 14 9.98 -7.88 -22.30
N SER A 15 9.53 -7.58 -23.51
CA SER A 15 9.80 -8.40 -24.69
C SER A 15 11.18 -8.14 -25.30
N SER A 16 11.96 -7.21 -24.74
CA SER A 16 13.31 -6.88 -25.19
C SER A 16 14.37 -7.18 -24.13
N LEU A 17 15.56 -7.58 -24.60
CA LEU A 17 16.76 -7.71 -23.76
C LEU A 17 17.09 -6.39 -23.03
N GLN A 18 16.83 -5.25 -23.67
CA GLN A 18 17.04 -3.92 -23.09
C GLN A 18 16.20 -3.71 -21.83
N GLN A 19 14.94 -4.15 -21.85
CA GLN A 19 14.04 -3.98 -20.70
C GLN A 19 14.44 -4.90 -19.53
N LEU A 20 15.01 -6.07 -19.82
CA LEU A 20 15.61 -6.95 -18.80
C LEU A 20 16.90 -6.37 -18.21
N GLU A 21 17.74 -5.77 -19.04
CA GLU A 21 18.95 -5.04 -18.60
C GLU A 21 18.59 -3.83 -17.74
N GLU A 22 17.54 -3.11 -18.10
CA GLU A 22 17.01 -1.98 -17.34
C GLU A 22 16.47 -2.41 -15.97
N PHE A 23 15.81 -3.56 -15.89
CA PHE A 23 15.34 -4.10 -14.61
C PHE A 23 16.50 -4.47 -13.70
N HIS A 24 17.50 -5.14 -14.27
CA HIS A 24 18.69 -5.52 -13.54
C HIS A 24 19.49 -4.29 -13.09
N SER A 25 19.62 -3.26 -13.94
CA SER A 25 20.32 -2.02 -13.59
C SER A 25 19.58 -1.19 -12.53
N GLN A 26 18.24 -1.31 -12.48
CA GLN A 26 17.39 -0.68 -11.48
C GLN A 26 17.24 -1.50 -10.19
N GLY A 27 17.88 -2.68 -10.08
CA GLY A 27 17.84 -3.50 -8.85
C GLY A 27 16.58 -4.37 -8.71
N ILE A 28 15.77 -4.50 -9.76
CA ILE A 28 14.56 -5.33 -9.74
C ILE A 28 14.98 -6.79 -9.85
N THR A 29 14.86 -7.51 -8.74
CA THR A 29 15.25 -8.91 -8.64
C THR A 29 14.09 -9.87 -8.94
N PRO A 30 14.36 -11.12 -9.36
CA PRO A 30 13.35 -12.17 -9.40
C PRO A 30 12.59 -12.34 -8.08
N GLU A 31 13.29 -12.14 -6.95
CA GLU A 31 12.74 -12.22 -5.60
C GLU A 31 11.71 -11.10 -5.35
N PHE A 32 12.03 -9.87 -5.76
CA PHE A 32 11.09 -8.74 -5.70
C PHE A 32 9.82 -9.04 -6.51
N VAL A 33 9.96 -9.46 -7.76
CA VAL A 33 8.83 -9.76 -8.65
C VAL A 33 7.92 -10.83 -8.04
N ARG A 34 8.51 -11.95 -7.58
CA ARG A 34 7.74 -13.02 -6.90
C ARG A 34 7.08 -12.54 -5.62
N GLY A 35 7.76 -11.67 -4.87
CA GLY A 35 7.23 -11.08 -3.64
C GLY A 35 5.99 -10.22 -3.91
N ILE A 36 6.03 -9.36 -4.91
CA ILE A 36 4.89 -8.53 -5.34
C ILE A 36 3.74 -9.42 -5.85
N GLN A 37 4.04 -10.43 -6.68
CA GLN A 37 3.02 -11.39 -7.13
C GLN A 37 2.38 -12.15 -5.96
N ALA A 38 3.16 -12.55 -4.96
CA ALA A 38 2.68 -13.21 -3.75
C ALA A 38 1.83 -12.29 -2.86
N ALA A 39 2.02 -10.96 -2.94
CA ALA A 39 1.17 -9.98 -2.27
C ALA A 39 -0.23 -9.83 -2.92
N GLY A 40 -0.43 -10.43 -4.11
CA GLY A 40 -1.72 -10.46 -4.83
C GLY A 40 -1.64 -9.92 -6.27
N TYR A 41 -0.50 -9.39 -6.67
CA TYR A 41 -0.30 -8.70 -7.96
C TYR A 41 0.23 -9.63 -9.04
N ARG A 42 -0.51 -10.70 -9.35
CA ARG A 42 -0.05 -11.78 -10.24
C ARG A 42 0.21 -11.32 -11.69
N ASP A 43 -0.67 -10.46 -12.20
CA ASP A 43 -0.64 -9.97 -13.58
C ASP A 43 -0.09 -8.53 -13.68
N ILE A 44 0.77 -8.14 -12.75
CA ILE A 44 1.37 -6.80 -12.76
C ILE A 44 2.30 -6.63 -13.96
N SER A 45 2.17 -5.50 -14.66
CA SER A 45 3.02 -5.19 -15.80
C SER A 45 4.46 -4.93 -15.35
N ALA A 46 5.39 -5.14 -16.28
CA ALA A 46 6.78 -4.78 -16.15
C ALA A 46 6.94 -3.29 -15.73
N SER A 47 6.24 -2.36 -16.39
CA SER A 47 6.31 -0.93 -16.08
C SER A 47 5.88 -0.62 -14.64
N HIS A 48 4.79 -1.22 -14.16
CA HIS A 48 4.35 -1.00 -12.78
C HIS A 48 5.30 -1.60 -11.74
N LEU A 49 5.96 -2.73 -12.04
CA LEU A 49 6.99 -3.28 -11.14
C LEU A 49 8.16 -2.33 -10.97
N VAL A 50 8.59 -1.68 -12.06
CA VAL A 50 9.60 -0.63 -12.04
C VAL A 50 9.15 0.55 -11.18
N GLU A 51 7.94 1.07 -11.43
CA GLU A 51 7.41 2.20 -10.66
C GLU A 51 7.30 1.89 -9.17
N LEU A 52 6.78 0.71 -8.79
CA LEU A 52 6.72 0.27 -7.39
C LEU A 52 8.12 0.27 -6.76
N HIS A 53 9.11 -0.31 -7.43
CA HIS A 53 10.48 -0.40 -6.93
C HIS A 53 11.13 0.98 -6.79
N LEU A 54 11.00 1.84 -7.81
CA LEU A 54 11.54 3.20 -7.80
C LEU A 54 10.96 4.06 -6.67
N HIS A 55 9.71 3.81 -6.29
CA HIS A 55 9.05 4.50 -5.18
C HIS A 55 9.19 3.78 -3.83
N GLY A 56 10.04 2.76 -3.74
CA GLY A 56 10.39 2.06 -2.51
C GLY A 56 9.30 1.13 -1.98
N VAL A 57 8.31 0.76 -2.81
CA VAL A 57 7.26 -0.17 -2.41
C VAL A 57 7.82 -1.58 -2.38
N GLU A 58 8.11 -2.06 -1.17
CA GLU A 58 8.67 -3.40 -0.96
C GLU A 58 7.60 -4.50 -0.88
N PRO A 59 7.91 -5.76 -1.26
CA PRO A 59 6.99 -6.89 -1.21
C PRO A 59 6.34 -7.13 0.16
N ASP A 60 7.10 -6.97 1.24
CA ASP A 60 6.62 -7.20 2.59
C ASP A 60 5.63 -6.11 3.03
N TRP A 61 5.89 -4.86 2.64
CA TRP A 61 4.95 -3.75 2.85
C TRP A 61 3.65 -4.00 2.08
N ALA A 62 3.73 -4.34 0.78
CA ALA A 62 2.55 -4.64 -0.04
C ALA A 62 1.73 -5.82 0.50
N ARG A 63 2.41 -6.87 1.00
CA ARG A 63 1.76 -8.01 1.67
C ARG A 63 1.06 -7.57 2.96
N GLY A 64 1.69 -6.69 3.73
CA GLY A 64 1.10 -6.08 4.93
C GLY A 64 -0.20 -5.33 4.63
N MET A 65 -0.22 -4.52 3.56
CA MET A 65 -1.42 -3.81 3.10
C MET A 65 -2.54 -4.80 2.70
N SER A 66 -2.19 -5.82 1.93
CA SER A 66 -3.10 -6.89 1.50
C SER A 66 -3.67 -7.67 2.70
N ALA A 67 -2.85 -7.97 3.71
CA ALA A 67 -3.25 -8.63 4.94
C ALA A 67 -4.21 -7.79 5.81
N SER A 68 -4.11 -6.46 5.74
CA SER A 68 -5.05 -5.51 6.36
C SER A 68 -6.40 -5.41 5.63
N GLY A 69 -6.62 -6.20 4.57
CA GLY A 69 -7.87 -6.24 3.80
C GLY A 69 -7.85 -5.42 2.50
N TYR A 70 -6.76 -4.69 2.24
CA TYR A 70 -6.61 -3.85 1.04
C TYR A 70 -6.00 -4.62 -0.14
N ARG A 71 -6.63 -5.75 -0.49
CA ARG A 71 -6.12 -6.72 -1.49
C ARG A 71 -6.22 -6.27 -2.95
N ARG A 72 -6.87 -5.14 -3.23
CA ARG A 72 -7.20 -4.65 -4.58
C ARG A 72 -6.72 -3.23 -4.83
N LEU A 73 -5.72 -2.77 -4.07
CA LEU A 73 -5.08 -1.48 -4.35
C LEU A 73 -4.42 -1.54 -5.72
N LEU A 74 -4.63 -0.52 -6.54
CA LEU A 74 -3.93 -0.38 -7.81
C LEU A 74 -2.46 -0.03 -7.54
N PRO A 75 -1.52 -0.33 -8.46
CA PRO A 75 -0.10 -0.02 -8.27
C PRO A 75 0.17 1.45 -7.90
N PHE A 76 -0.49 2.40 -8.56
CA PHE A 76 -0.35 3.82 -8.23
C PHE A 76 -0.85 4.14 -6.80
N GLN A 77 -1.90 3.46 -6.32
CA GLN A 77 -2.40 3.66 -4.96
C GLN A 77 -1.44 3.11 -3.91
N LEU A 78 -0.72 2.01 -4.21
CA LEU A 78 0.36 1.53 -3.33
C LEU A 78 1.46 2.58 -3.22
N ILE A 79 1.83 3.21 -4.34
CA ILE A 79 2.85 4.26 -4.39
C ILE A 79 2.39 5.46 -3.55
N GLU A 80 1.17 5.96 -3.74
CA GLU A 80 0.63 7.09 -3.00
C GLU A 80 0.60 6.82 -1.49
N LEU A 81 0.05 5.68 -1.07
CA LEU A 81 0.00 5.29 0.34
C LEU A 81 1.42 5.21 0.95
N HIS A 82 2.36 4.61 0.23
CA HIS A 82 3.75 4.49 0.68
C HIS A 82 4.45 5.86 0.80
N GLN A 83 4.30 6.72 -0.21
CA GLN A 83 4.86 8.08 -0.20
C GLN A 83 4.30 8.96 0.92
N HIS A 84 3.05 8.73 1.30
CA HIS A 84 2.42 9.41 2.44
C HIS A 84 2.73 8.76 3.80
N GLY A 85 3.63 7.78 3.84
CA GLY A 85 4.11 7.17 5.08
C GLY A 85 3.11 6.23 5.74
N ILE A 86 2.09 5.77 5.02
CA ILE A 86 1.10 4.85 5.58
C ILE A 86 1.74 3.47 5.72
N SER A 87 1.87 3.02 6.96
CA SER A 87 2.41 1.69 7.28
C SER A 87 1.30 0.64 7.36
N PRO A 88 1.62 -0.65 7.14
CA PRO A 88 0.70 -1.74 7.41
C PRO A 88 0.22 -1.75 8.86
N GLU A 89 1.06 -1.36 9.82
CA GLU A 89 0.75 -1.25 11.24
C GLU A 89 -0.31 -0.19 11.50
N TRP A 90 -0.12 1.02 10.96
CA TRP A 90 -1.09 2.10 11.08
C TRP A 90 -2.43 1.70 10.46
N LEU A 91 -2.39 1.10 9.27
CA LEU A 91 -3.59 0.63 8.58
C LEU A 91 -4.34 -0.46 9.35
N ARG A 92 -3.62 -1.42 9.95
CA ARG A 92 -4.23 -2.42 10.86
C ARG A 92 -4.91 -1.75 12.04
N GLY A 93 -4.29 -0.73 12.62
CA GLY A 93 -4.89 0.07 13.69
C GLY A 93 -6.22 0.70 13.25
N MET A 94 -6.25 1.33 12.07
CA MET A 94 -7.46 1.92 11.50
C MET A 94 -8.56 0.87 11.26
N VAL A 95 -8.20 -0.28 10.68
CA VAL A 95 -9.14 -1.39 10.45
C VAL A 95 -9.73 -1.90 11.77
N GLN A 96 -8.90 -2.06 12.81
CA GLN A 96 -9.35 -2.46 14.15
C GLN A 96 -10.22 -1.39 14.83
N ALA A 97 -9.99 -0.12 14.55
CA ALA A 97 -10.87 0.98 14.95
C ALA A 97 -12.17 1.05 14.14
N GLY A 98 -12.38 0.09 13.22
CA GLY A 98 -13.58 -0.04 12.42
C GLY A 98 -13.51 0.67 11.07
N TYR A 99 -12.39 1.26 10.67
CA TYR A 99 -12.23 2.02 9.41
C TYR A 99 -11.65 1.16 8.27
N GLY A 100 -12.03 -0.11 8.21
CA GLY A 100 -11.73 -0.96 7.06
C GLY A 100 -12.51 -0.52 5.81
N GLY A 101 -11.87 -0.59 4.64
CA GLY A 101 -12.49 -0.28 3.36
C GLY A 101 -12.61 1.22 3.05
N VAL A 102 -12.03 2.10 3.87
CA VAL A 102 -11.87 3.54 3.57
C VAL A 102 -10.98 3.70 2.34
N ALA A 103 -11.35 4.61 1.44
CA ALA A 103 -10.60 4.84 0.19
C ALA A 103 -9.17 5.34 0.48
N PRO A 104 -8.18 5.02 -0.37
CA PRO A 104 -6.77 5.44 -0.17
C PRO A 104 -6.59 6.94 0.10
N ASP A 105 -7.25 7.81 -0.68
CA ASP A 105 -7.16 9.26 -0.50
C ASP A 105 -7.66 9.72 0.87
N GLN A 106 -8.71 9.07 1.39
CA GLN A 106 -9.23 9.36 2.72
C GLN A 106 -8.27 8.84 3.81
N LEU A 107 -7.64 7.67 3.62
CA LEU A 107 -6.60 7.19 4.55
C LEU A 107 -5.42 8.17 4.61
N ILE A 108 -4.96 8.67 3.45
CA ILE A 108 -3.91 9.68 3.35
C ILE A 108 -4.30 10.93 4.12
N SER A 109 -5.51 11.44 3.87
CA SER A 109 -6.01 12.63 4.56
C SER A 109 -6.07 12.44 6.08
N MET A 110 -6.55 11.30 6.56
CA MET A 110 -6.57 10.98 7.99
C MET A 110 -5.16 10.92 8.59
N HIS A 111 -4.24 10.23 7.92
CA HIS A 111 -2.84 10.11 8.36
C HIS A 111 -2.15 11.47 8.44
N GLN A 112 -2.35 12.33 7.44
CA GLN A 112 -1.79 13.70 7.41
C GLN A 112 -2.30 14.58 8.56
N HIS A 113 -3.50 14.33 9.08
CA HIS A 113 -4.05 15.03 10.24
C HIS A 113 -3.64 14.39 11.58
N GLY A 114 -2.77 13.37 11.55
CA GLY A 114 -2.30 12.66 12.74
C GLY A 114 -3.39 11.79 13.39
N ILE A 115 -4.37 11.33 12.61
CA ILE A 115 -5.39 10.41 13.08
C ILE A 115 -4.88 8.98 12.92
N ASP A 116 -5.05 8.17 13.95
CA ASP A 116 -4.68 6.77 13.96
C ASP A 116 -5.75 5.92 14.67
N GLY A 117 -5.59 4.59 14.61
CA GLY A 117 -6.56 3.68 15.23
C GLY A 117 -6.64 3.79 16.76
N GLU A 118 -5.63 4.37 17.41
CA GLU A 118 -5.63 4.54 18.87
C GLU A 118 -6.43 5.77 19.29
N SER A 119 -6.15 6.94 18.70
CA SER A 119 -6.88 8.20 18.90
C SER A 119 -8.37 8.03 18.65
N VAL A 120 -8.74 7.32 17.58
CA VAL A 120 -10.15 7.00 17.27
C VAL A 120 -10.80 6.14 18.37
N ARG A 121 -10.13 5.08 18.84
CA ARG A 121 -10.66 4.23 19.91
C ARG A 121 -10.75 4.97 21.25
N ARG A 122 -9.77 5.83 21.54
CA ARG A 122 -9.69 6.62 22.78
C ARG A 122 -10.79 7.67 22.88
N ALA A 123 -11.19 8.25 21.75
CA ALA A 123 -12.21 9.29 21.70
C ALA A 123 -13.61 8.86 22.18
N GLY A 124 -13.82 7.56 22.45
CA GLY A 124 -15.02 7.06 23.14
C GLY A 124 -16.31 7.44 22.40
N ILE A 125 -16.29 7.32 21.07
CA ILE A 125 -17.32 7.89 20.21
C ILE A 125 -18.68 7.22 20.46
N SER A 126 -19.55 7.92 21.18
CA SER A 126 -20.93 7.54 21.44
C SER A 126 -21.84 8.14 20.38
N GLY A 127 -22.45 7.33 19.51
CA GLY A 127 -23.39 7.81 18.48
C GLY A 127 -23.22 7.25 17.06
N GLY A 128 -22.49 6.15 16.88
CA GLY A 128 -22.16 5.61 15.55
C GLY A 128 -20.74 6.01 15.13
N ARG A 129 -20.22 5.35 14.08
CA ARG A 129 -18.85 5.57 13.58
C ARG A 129 -18.80 6.83 12.71
N PRO A 130 -18.04 7.87 13.07
CA PRO A 130 -17.92 9.08 12.24
C PRO A 130 -17.29 8.79 10.89
N SER A 131 -17.60 9.59 9.87
CA SER A 131 -16.90 9.55 8.60
C SER A 131 -15.43 10.01 8.75
N PRO A 132 -14.55 9.69 7.78
CA PRO A 132 -13.20 10.24 7.74
C PRO A 132 -13.15 11.78 7.87
N GLU A 133 -14.06 12.50 7.21
CA GLU A 133 -14.17 13.95 7.27
C GLU A 133 -14.58 14.45 8.66
N GLU A 134 -15.49 13.73 9.32
CA GLU A 134 -15.89 14.02 10.69
C GLU A 134 -14.74 13.80 11.66
N LEU A 135 -13.94 12.74 11.49
CA LEU A 135 -12.75 12.51 12.31
C LEU A 135 -11.71 13.64 12.14
N ILE A 136 -11.45 14.08 10.91
CA ILE A 136 -10.59 15.24 10.64
C ILE A 136 -11.13 16.49 11.35
N SER A 137 -12.44 16.72 11.26
CA SER A 137 -13.09 17.82 11.95
C SER A 137 -13.03 17.70 13.48
N MET A 138 -13.03 16.49 14.03
CA MET A 138 -12.88 16.24 15.47
C MET A 138 -11.44 16.48 15.93
N GLN A 139 -10.45 16.01 15.16
CA GLN A 139 -9.03 16.23 15.42
C GLN A 139 -8.68 17.72 15.43
N ALA A 140 -9.16 18.48 14.43
CA ALA A 140 -8.96 19.93 14.37
C ALA A 140 -9.53 20.69 15.58
N ARG A 141 -10.51 20.09 16.29
CA ARG A 141 -11.11 20.64 17.52
C ARG A 141 -10.51 20.06 18.80
N GLY A 142 -9.43 19.28 18.70
CA GLY A 142 -8.76 18.65 19.85
C GLY A 142 -9.58 17.53 20.51
N ARG A 143 -10.50 16.88 19.78
CA ARG A 143 -11.36 15.80 20.31
C ARG A 143 -10.81 14.39 20.09
N LEU A 144 -9.80 14.23 19.22
CA LEU A 144 -9.12 12.95 18.98
C LEU A 144 -7.70 12.91 19.58
N GLY A 145 -7.08 14.07 19.82
CA GLY A 145 -5.75 14.20 20.42
C GLY A 145 -5.77 14.63 21.89
N GLY A 146 -4.90 14.02 22.70
CA GLY A 146 -4.52 14.44 24.05
C GLY A 146 -3.01 14.44 24.16
#